data_AF-A0A812N1F1-F1
#
_entry.id   AF-A0A812N1F1-F1
#
_cell.length_a   1.000
_cell.length_b   1.000
_cell.length_c   1.000
_cell.angle_alpha   90.00
_cell.angle_beta   90.00
_cell.angle_gamma   90.00
#
_symmetry.space_group_name_H-M   'P 1'
#
loop_
_entity.id
_entity.type
_entity.pdbx_description
1 polymer ?
#
loop_
_entity_poly.entity_id
_entity_poly.type
_entity_poly.pdbx_seq_one_letter_code
_entity_poly.pdbx_strand_id
1 'polypeptide(L)'
;MQPACQEAGGRCPGDDRIREVLAKVNLAYLHQRYGLDAPIDFDAVLSGGERQRLGFARLLLQEHLRFAILDEATSALDRSNQSVMYENLQRHVQGFVSIGHSPSLEAFHTKKLVLERSSEGASGWRLESLHHPT
;
A
#
# COMPACT_ATOMS: atom_id res chain seq x y z
N MET A 1 25.36 12.69 -6.36
CA MET A 1 24.10 12.09 -6.86
C MET A 1 22.97 12.90 -6.24
N GLN A 2 22.22 13.66 -7.02
CA GLN A 2 21.10 14.46 -6.50
C GLN A 2 19.93 13.51 -6.16
N PRO A 3 19.28 13.63 -5.00
CA PRO A 3 18.17 12.75 -4.63
C PRO A 3 17.00 12.97 -5.60
N ALA A 4 16.40 11.87 -6.08
CA ALA A 4 15.32 11.85 -7.09
C ALA A 4 14.11 12.75 -6.76
N CYS A 5 13.93 13.10 -5.49
CA CYS A 5 12.89 14.02 -5.06
C CYS A 5 13.12 15.49 -5.52
N GLN A 6 14.36 15.91 -5.80
CA GLN A 6 14.65 17.25 -6.30
C GLN A 6 14.07 17.51 -7.71
N GLU A 7 13.82 16.46 -8.50
CA GLU A 7 13.27 16.59 -9.85
C GLU A 7 11.73 16.70 -9.87
N ALA A 8 11.05 16.34 -8.78
CA ALA A 8 9.59 16.26 -8.71
C ALA A 8 8.91 17.51 -8.10
N GLY A 9 9.64 18.59 -7.81
CA GLY A 9 9.10 19.83 -7.23
C GLY A 9 8.51 19.70 -5.81
N GLY A 10 8.61 18.51 -5.20
CA GLY A 10 8.18 18.22 -3.84
C GLY A 10 9.34 18.35 -2.84
N ARG A 11 9.01 18.67 -1.58
CA ARG A 11 9.99 18.67 -0.50
C ARG A 11 10.35 17.22 -0.16
N CYS A 12 11.65 16.92 -0.07
CA CYS A 12 12.07 15.57 0.30
C CYS A 12 11.74 15.32 1.76
N PRO A 13 11.13 14.17 2.09
CA PRO A 13 10.92 13.81 3.48
C PRO A 13 12.29 13.72 4.16
N GLY A 14 12.41 14.34 5.32
CA GLY A 14 13.63 14.21 6.13
C GLY A 14 13.77 12.77 6.63
N ASP A 15 15.01 12.35 6.91
CA ASP A 15 15.31 10.99 7.36
C ASP A 15 14.45 10.49 8.51
N ASP A 16 14.17 11.34 9.50
CA ASP A 16 13.35 10.96 10.65
C ASP A 16 11.93 10.58 10.24
N ARG A 17 11.38 11.29 9.24
CA ARG A 17 10.08 10.95 8.68
C ARG A 17 10.15 9.63 7.90
N ILE A 18 11.23 9.38 7.17
CA ILE A 18 11.44 8.10 6.47
C ILE A 18 11.52 6.95 7.48
N ARG A 19 12.28 7.10 8.57
CA ARG A 19 12.41 6.10 9.65
C ARG A 19 11.07 5.84 10.33
N GLU A 20 10.30 6.89 10.64
CA GLU A 20 8.95 6.78 11.20
C GLU A 20 8.03 5.95 10.30
N VAL A 21 8.02 6.24 9.00
CA VAL A 21 7.17 5.52 8.04
C VAL A 21 7.64 4.08 7.86
N LEU A 22 8.94 3.82 7.78
CA LEU A 22 9.48 2.45 7.73
C LEU A 22 9.07 1.63 8.96
N ALA A 23 9.01 2.25 10.14
CA ALA A 23 8.48 1.59 11.34
C ALA A 23 6.99 1.26 11.19
N LYS A 24 6.16 2.19 10.69
CA LYS A 24 4.72 1.95 10.46
C LYS A 24 4.44 0.80 9.51
N VAL A 25 5.32 0.58 8.53
CA VAL A 25 5.18 -0.53 7.56
C VAL A 25 5.98 -1.78 7.93
N ASN A 26 6.43 -1.93 9.17
CA ASN A 26 7.21 -3.09 9.65
C ASN A 26 8.50 -3.35 8.85
N LEU A 27 9.17 -2.29 8.39
CA LEU A 27 10.44 -2.30 7.63
C LEU A 27 11.57 -1.53 8.32
N ALA A 28 11.46 -1.25 9.62
CA ALA A 28 12.47 -0.50 10.37
C ALA A 28 13.89 -1.11 10.24
N TYR A 29 14.03 -2.43 10.15
CA TYR A 29 15.33 -3.08 10.00
C TYR A 29 16.04 -2.76 8.68
N LEU A 30 15.33 -2.35 7.62
CA LEU A 30 15.95 -2.09 6.32
C LEU A 30 16.94 -0.93 6.38
N HIS A 31 16.59 0.18 7.05
CA HIS A 31 17.50 1.31 7.17
C HIS A 31 18.71 0.98 8.08
N GLN A 32 18.54 0.09 9.05
CA GLN A 32 19.65 -0.35 9.91
C GLN A 32 20.61 -1.26 9.14
N ARG A 33 20.07 -2.08 8.22
CA ARG A 33 20.86 -3.04 7.44
C ARG A 33 21.58 -2.40 6.26
N TYR A 34 20.92 -1.49 5.55
CA TYR A 34 21.43 -0.95 4.29
C TYR A 34 21.80 0.54 4.38
N GLY A 35 21.25 1.30 5.33
CA GLY A 35 21.28 2.76 5.29
C GLY A 35 20.20 3.33 4.36
N LEU A 36 19.88 4.62 4.50
CA LEU A 36 18.83 5.28 3.70
C LEU A 36 19.32 5.70 2.31
N ASP A 37 20.61 6.04 2.18
CA ASP A 37 21.20 6.55 0.94
C ASP A 37 21.97 5.48 0.14
N ALA A 38 22.01 4.25 0.62
CA ALA A 38 22.78 3.20 -0.04
C ALA A 38 22.10 2.75 -1.33
N PRO A 39 22.84 2.66 -2.45
CA PRO A 39 22.30 2.09 -3.67
C PRO A 39 22.10 0.58 -3.46
N ILE A 40 20.85 0.15 -3.47
CA ILE A 40 20.47 -1.26 -3.34
C ILE A 40 19.57 -1.67 -4.50
N ASP A 41 19.83 -2.86 -5.04
CA ASP A 41 18.94 -3.50 -6.00
C ASP A 41 17.76 -4.14 -5.24
N PHE A 42 16.66 -3.39 -5.13
CA PHE A 42 15.47 -3.83 -4.41
C PHE A 42 14.88 -5.13 -4.95
N ASP A 43 15.03 -5.42 -6.24
CA ASP A 43 14.48 -6.64 -6.84
C ASP A 43 15.28 -7.86 -6.43
N ALA A 44 16.60 -7.70 -6.27
CA ALA A 44 17.49 -8.75 -5.80
C ALA A 44 17.42 -8.98 -4.27
N VAL A 45 17.20 -7.93 -3.48
CA VAL A 45 17.32 -8.04 -2.00
C VAL A 45 16.01 -8.12 -1.23
N LEU A 46 14.91 -7.61 -1.78
CA LEU A 46 13.62 -7.62 -1.07
C LEU A 46 12.77 -8.82 -1.49
N SER A 47 12.06 -9.39 -0.53
CA SER A 47 10.93 -10.28 -0.80
C SER A 47 9.75 -9.51 -1.43
N GLY A 48 8.81 -10.25 -2.03
CA GLY A 48 7.59 -9.65 -2.58
C GLY A 48 6.79 -8.86 -1.53
N GLY A 49 6.69 -9.38 -0.31
CA GLY A 49 5.99 -8.70 0.78
C GLY A 49 6.72 -7.45 1.28
N GLU A 50 8.05 -7.44 1.32
CA GLU A 50 8.82 -6.21 1.62
C GLU A 50 8.62 -5.15 0.55
N ARG A 51 8.63 -5.51 -0.74
CA ARG A 51 8.36 -4.56 -1.84
C ARG A 51 6.97 -3.96 -1.74
N GLN A 52 5.95 -4.76 -1.45
CA GLN A 52 4.58 -4.28 -1.26
C GLN A 52 4.47 -3.31 -0.08
N ARG A 53 5.05 -3.66 1.09
CA ARG A 53 5.09 -2.77 2.27
C ARG A 53 5.86 -1.48 2.00
N LEU A 54 6.94 -1.53 1.21
CA LEU A 54 7.65 -0.33 0.75
C LEU A 54 6.78 0.54 -0.18
N GLY A 55 5.93 -0.08 -1.00
CA GLY A 55 4.87 0.61 -1.75
C GLY A 55 3.92 1.40 -0.85
N PHE A 56 3.45 0.80 0.25
CA PHE A 56 2.66 1.51 1.26
C PHE A 56 3.44 2.64 1.93
N ALA A 57 4.74 2.43 2.25
CA ALA A 57 5.57 3.50 2.80
C ALA A 57 5.62 4.73 1.88
N ARG A 58 5.70 4.52 0.56
CA ARG A 58 5.67 5.61 -0.42
C ARG A 58 4.36 6.39 -0.37
N LEU A 59 3.21 5.72 -0.19
CA LEU A 59 1.92 6.40 -0.02
C LEU A 59 1.90 7.24 1.27
N LEU A 60 2.40 6.70 2.38
CA LEU A 60 2.41 7.38 3.68
C LEU A 60 3.38 8.58 3.75
N LEU A 61 4.39 8.61 2.88
CA LEU A 61 5.30 9.75 2.74
C LEU A 61 4.68 10.92 1.96
N GLN A 62 3.60 10.70 1.21
CA GLN A 62 2.91 11.76 0.48
C GLN A 62 1.95 12.51 1.41
N GLU A 63 2.36 13.70 1.85
CA GLU A 63 1.60 14.53 2.82
C GLU A 63 0.20 14.95 2.34
N HIS A 64 0.02 15.11 1.03
CA HIS A 64 -1.24 15.59 0.45
C HIS A 64 -2.02 14.49 -0.30
N LEU A 65 -1.72 13.22 -0.03
CA LEU A 65 -2.42 12.10 -0.66
C LEU A 65 -3.87 12.03 -0.17
N ARG A 66 -4.82 12.38 -1.03
CA ARG A 66 -6.26 12.38 -0.71
C ARG A 66 -6.90 11.03 -0.98
N PHE A 67 -6.45 10.35 -2.03
CA PHE A 67 -7.06 9.13 -2.53
C PHE A 67 -5.99 8.17 -3.06
N ALA A 68 -6.15 6.88 -2.83
CA ALA A 68 -5.23 5.85 -3.30
C ALA A 68 -5.94 4.78 -4.14
N ILE A 69 -5.25 4.25 -5.14
CA ILE A 69 -5.66 3.06 -5.89
C ILE A 69 -4.61 1.99 -5.64
N LEU A 70 -5.05 0.82 -5.21
CA LEU A 70 -4.19 -0.32 -4.88
C LEU A 70 -4.50 -1.46 -5.83
N ASP A 71 -3.53 -1.84 -6.65
CA ASP A 71 -3.67 -2.97 -7.58
C ASP A 71 -2.84 -4.15 -7.07
N GLU A 72 -3.52 -5.19 -6.58
CA GLU A 72 -2.91 -6.40 -5.99
C GLU A 72 -1.86 -6.11 -4.90
N ALA A 73 -1.99 -4.97 -4.23
CA ALA A 73 -0.95 -4.39 -3.37
C ALA A 73 -0.64 -5.20 -2.10
N THR A 74 -1.44 -6.23 -1.80
CA THR A 74 -1.25 -7.08 -0.61
C THR A 74 -1.22 -8.56 -0.93
N SER A 75 -1.08 -8.94 -2.20
CA SER A 75 -1.08 -10.35 -2.64
C SER A 75 0.08 -11.17 -2.08
N ALA A 76 1.18 -10.53 -1.66
CA ALA A 76 2.35 -11.18 -1.07
C ALA A 76 2.47 -10.95 0.45
N LEU A 77 1.43 -10.40 1.10
CA LEU A 77 1.42 -10.15 2.55
C LEU A 77 0.64 -11.23 3.29
N ASP A 78 1.13 -11.58 4.48
CA ASP A 78 0.31 -12.28 5.47
C ASP A 78 -0.81 -11.37 6.02
N ARG A 79 -1.78 -11.99 6.71
CA ARG A 79 -2.94 -11.27 7.26
C ARG A 79 -2.56 -10.16 8.25
N SER A 80 -1.53 -10.37 9.07
CA SER A 80 -1.12 -9.38 10.08
C SER A 80 -0.56 -8.13 9.41
N ASN A 81 0.36 -8.32 8.46
CA ASN A 81 0.93 -7.22 7.69
C ASN A 81 -0.13 -6.52 6.82
N GLN A 82 -1.05 -7.28 6.20
CA GLN A 82 -2.17 -6.69 5.45
C GLN A 82 -3.01 -5.75 6.33
N SER A 83 -3.42 -6.19 7.53
CA SER A 83 -4.19 -5.35 8.45
C SER A 83 -3.44 -4.07 8.81
N VAL A 84 -2.17 -4.18 9.19
CA VAL A 84 -1.35 -3.01 9.53
C VAL A 84 -1.24 -2.03 8.35
N MET A 85 -1.10 -2.52 7.12
CA MET A 85 -1.04 -1.66 5.93
C MET A 85 -2.34 -0.90 5.69
N TYR A 86 -3.49 -1.59 5.73
CA TYR A 86 -4.79 -0.95 5.51
C TYR A 86 -5.19 -0.01 6.64
N GLU A 87 -4.92 -0.35 7.90
CA GLU A 87 -5.16 0.55 9.04
C GLU A 87 -4.37 1.85 8.93
N ASN A 88 -3.09 1.77 8.58
CA ASN A 88 -2.27 2.95 8.35
C ASN A 88 -2.79 3.78 7.17
N LEU A 89 -3.19 3.13 6.08
CA LEU A 89 -3.74 3.81 4.91
C LEU A 89 -5.05 4.53 5.23
N GLN A 90 -5.99 3.86 5.91
CA GLN A 90 -7.28 4.44 6.32
C GLN A 90 -7.13 5.70 7.18
N ARG A 91 -6.06 5.80 7.98
CA ARG A 91 -5.75 7.00 8.79
C ARG A 91 -5.07 8.11 7.97
N HIS A 92 -4.50 7.78 6.81
CA HIS A 92 -3.69 8.70 6.01
C HIS A 92 -4.46 9.34 4.84
N VAL A 93 -5.39 8.60 4.23
CA VAL A 93 -6.15 9.06 3.05
C VAL A 93 -7.64 9.21 3.36
N GLN A 94 -8.35 9.98 2.55
CA GLN A 94 -9.80 10.15 2.70
C GLN A 94 -10.61 9.01 2.08
N GLY A 95 -10.01 8.28 1.15
CA GLY A 95 -10.61 7.11 0.52
C GLY A 95 -9.59 6.34 -0.31
N PHE A 96 -9.92 5.10 -0.63
CA PHE A 96 -9.14 4.30 -1.55
C PHE A 96 -10.02 3.27 -2.25
N VAL A 97 -9.51 2.76 -3.37
CA VAL A 97 -10.05 1.59 -4.07
C VAL A 97 -8.93 0.56 -4.13
N SER A 98 -9.24 -0.67 -3.72
CA SER A 98 -8.31 -1.79 -3.90
C SER A 98 -8.86 -2.85 -4.84
N ILE A 99 -7.94 -3.49 -5.55
CA ILE A 99 -8.16 -4.66 -6.39
C ILE A 99 -7.36 -5.79 -5.74
N GLY A 100 -8.01 -6.92 -5.52
CA GLY A 100 -7.38 -8.06 -4.89
C GLY A 100 -8.26 -9.30 -4.89
N HIS A 101 -7.62 -10.46 -4.85
CA HIS A 101 -8.30 -11.75 -4.80
C HIS A 101 -8.72 -12.20 -3.39
N SER A 102 -8.16 -11.61 -2.33
CA SER A 102 -8.35 -12.10 -0.95
C SER A 102 -9.69 -11.64 -0.34
N PRO A 103 -10.52 -12.55 0.19
CA PRO A 103 -11.73 -12.18 0.93
C PRO A 103 -11.46 -11.33 2.17
N SER A 104 -10.26 -11.41 2.74
CA SER A 104 -9.86 -10.59 3.90
C SER A 104 -9.90 -9.09 3.63
N LEU A 105 -9.87 -8.67 2.36
CA LEU A 105 -9.98 -7.26 1.99
C LEU A 105 -11.34 -6.66 2.36
N GLU A 106 -12.39 -7.47 2.42
CA GLU A 106 -13.73 -7.01 2.78
C GLU A 106 -13.73 -6.30 4.14
N ALA A 107 -12.89 -6.74 5.08
CA ALA A 107 -12.77 -6.14 6.42
C ALA A 107 -12.33 -4.67 6.43
N PHE A 108 -11.78 -4.16 5.33
CA PHE A 108 -11.26 -2.78 5.23
C PHE A 108 -12.08 -1.88 4.30
N HIS A 109 -13.16 -2.40 3.70
CA HIS A 109 -13.94 -1.71 2.68
C HIS A 109 -15.40 -1.59 3.07
N THR A 110 -16.02 -0.46 2.71
CA THR A 110 -17.46 -0.22 2.90
C THR A 110 -18.30 -0.72 1.72
N LYS A 111 -17.68 -0.97 0.57
CA LYS A 111 -18.33 -1.43 -0.66
C LYS A 111 -17.45 -2.42 -1.39
N LYS A 112 -18.07 -3.36 -2.10
CA LYS A 112 -17.40 -4.35 -2.96
C LYS A 112 -18.04 -4.35 -4.34
N LEU A 113 -17.24 -4.11 -5.37
CA LEU A 113 -17.65 -4.25 -6.76
C LEU A 113 -17.26 -5.64 -7.25
N VAL A 114 -18.24 -6.46 -7.60
CA VAL A 114 -18.04 -7.80 -8.16
C VAL A 114 -18.22 -7.70 -9.67
N LEU A 115 -17.20 -8.10 -10.42
CA LEU A 115 -17.28 -8.22 -11.88
C LEU A 115 -17.70 -9.65 -12.22
N GLU A 116 -18.84 -9.81 -12.88
CA GLU A 116 -19.42 -11.10 -13.24
C GLU A 116 -19.23 -11.32 -14.75
N ARG A 117 -18.72 -12.49 -15.14
CA ARG A 117 -18.57 -12.87 -16.54
C ARG A 117 -19.49 -14.05 -16.83
N SER A 118 -20.51 -13.84 -17.65
CA SER A 118 -21.38 -14.92 -18.11
C SER A 118 -20.66 -15.82 -19.10
N SER A 119 -20.99 -17.11 -19.10
CA SER A 119 -20.53 -18.09 -20.11
C SER A 119 -20.98 -17.73 -21.52
N GLU A 120 -22.03 -16.92 -21.67
CA GLU A 120 -22.55 -16.43 -22.95
C GLU A 120 -21.83 -15.17 -23.47
N GLY A 121 -20.78 -14.71 -22.78
CA GLY A 121 -20.00 -13.54 -23.17
C GLY A 121 -20.55 -12.19 -22.69
N ALA A 122 -21.73 -12.17 -22.06
CA ALA A 122 -22.24 -10.98 -21.38
C ALA A 122 -21.41 -10.66 -20.12
N SER A 123 -20.97 -9.42 -19.98
CA SER A 123 -20.31 -8.91 -18.76
C SER A 123 -21.33 -8.16 -17.90
N GLY A 124 -21.40 -8.54 -16.62
CA GLY A 124 -22.19 -7.88 -15.60
C GLY A 124 -21.31 -7.35 -14.48
N TRP A 125 -21.88 -6.49 -13.64
CA TRP A 125 -21.25 -6.08 -12.39
C TRP A 125 -22.30 -5.87 -11.33
N ARG A 126 -21.90 -6.11 -10.07
CA ARG A 126 -22.76 -5.95 -8.91
C ARG A 126 -22.02 -5.21 -7.81
N LEU A 127 -22.66 -4.18 -7.26
CA LEU A 127 -22.12 -3.40 -6.16
C LEU A 127 -22.80 -3.83 -4.85
N GLU A 128 -22.00 -4.33 -3.91
CA GLU A 128 -22.44 -4.73 -2.58
C GLU A 128 -22.01 -3.66 -1.56
N SER A 129 -22.85 -3.42 -0.54
CA SER A 129 -22.45 -2.63 0.63
C SER A 129 -21.99 -3.59 1.73
N LEU A 130 -20.75 -3.43 2.16
CA LEU A 130 -20.16 -4.23 3.23
C LEU A 130 -20.46 -3.54 4.56
N HIS A 131 -21.14 -4.25 5.46
CA HIS A 131 -21.44 -3.76 6.81
C HIS A 131 -20.43 -4.36 7.78
N HIS A 132 -19.74 -3.51 8.54
CA HIS A 132 -18.96 -3.93 9.69
C HIS A 132 -19.84 -3.83 10.93
N PRO A 133 -19.94 -4.88 11.78
CA PRO A 133 -20.42 -4.68 13.13
C PRO A 133 -19.44 -3.74 13.84
N THR A 134 -19.96 -2.61 14.34
CA THR A 134 -19.24 -1.63 15.16
C THR A 134 -18.75 -2.23 16.46
#